data_AF-A0A6G0VKB4-F1
#
_entry.id   AF-A0A6G0VKB4-F1
#
_cell.length_a   1.000
_cell.length_b   1.000
_cell.length_c   1.000
_cell.angle_alpha   90.00
_cell.angle_beta   90.00
_cell.angle_gamma   90.00
#
_symmetry.space_group_name_H-M   'P 1'
#
loop_
_entity.id
_entity.type
_entity.pdbx_description
1 polymer ?
#
loop_
_entity_poly.entity_id
_entity_poly.type
_entity_poly.pdbx_seq_one_letter_code
_entity_poly.pdbx_strand_id
1 'polypeptide(L)'
;RNSQELGKNLFENIVLTDNIFLNNSTHEENDMSDTDRLSTYCGHQDSDNNTKISSLINQHQEMIELFKAKDEQEKKNQLLNLRLKKLSYQWIELKLYFQLARTNEKCFTAEVLYDMYCNEQNLAFFLFLRPVLGDVQRVNKLFESNNIDQTKLVIDLSTLVVSLSKLIVLPSFHFKPVTNGHFINHLHPMPVLGYSFENKMTELKNNGTLKANDEKVLRDR
;
A
#
# COMPACT_ATOMS: atom_id res chain seq x y z
N ARG A 1 -13.84 10.69 -16.99
CA ARG A 1 -14.18 11.10 -15.61
C ARG A 1 -14.51 9.89 -14.73
N ASN A 2 -15.36 8.94 -15.15
CA ASN A 2 -15.73 7.76 -14.33
C ASN A 2 -14.61 6.74 -14.01
N SER A 3 -13.49 6.71 -14.75
CA SER A 3 -12.43 5.70 -14.55
C SER A 3 -11.40 6.04 -13.46
N GLN A 4 -11.17 7.33 -13.19
CA GLN A 4 -10.38 7.77 -12.02
C GLN A 4 -11.15 7.58 -10.71
N GLU A 5 -12.49 7.70 -10.78
CA GLU A 5 -13.39 7.34 -9.69
C GLU A 5 -13.31 5.84 -9.36
N LEU A 6 -13.24 4.96 -10.38
CA LEU A 6 -13.15 3.51 -10.18
C LEU A 6 -11.83 3.08 -9.50
N GLY A 7 -10.71 3.73 -9.84
CA GLY A 7 -9.41 3.47 -9.21
C GLY A 7 -9.35 3.93 -7.75
N LYS A 8 -9.94 5.09 -7.44
CA LYS A 8 -10.15 5.55 -6.06
C LYS A 8 -11.11 4.62 -5.31
N ASN A 9 -12.22 4.22 -5.92
CA ASN A 9 -13.16 3.25 -5.37
C ASN A 9 -12.53 1.88 -5.15
N LEU A 10 -11.55 1.45 -5.95
CA LEU A 10 -10.84 0.19 -5.72
C LEU A 10 -10.03 0.26 -4.43
N PHE A 11 -9.29 1.36 -4.24
CA PHE A 11 -8.46 1.60 -3.07
C PHE A 11 -9.34 1.83 -1.82
N GLU A 12 -10.41 2.62 -1.95
CA GLU A 12 -11.40 2.86 -0.90
C GLU A 12 -12.21 1.60 -0.56
N ASN A 13 -12.57 0.74 -1.52
CA ASN A 13 -13.26 -0.52 -1.22
C ASN A 13 -12.34 -1.56 -0.57
N ILE A 14 -11.05 -1.58 -0.93
CA ILE A 14 -10.04 -2.39 -0.20
C ILE A 14 -9.89 -1.87 1.24
N VAL A 15 -9.98 -0.56 1.46
CA VAL A 15 -9.99 0.06 2.79
C VAL A 15 -11.34 -0.18 3.51
N LEU A 16 -12.48 -0.20 2.83
CA LEU A 16 -13.79 -0.47 3.43
C LEU A 16 -13.95 -1.93 3.86
N THR A 17 -13.32 -2.88 3.17
CA THR A 17 -13.22 -4.26 3.66
C THR A 17 -12.47 -4.37 5.01
N ASP A 18 -11.71 -3.35 5.42
CA ASP A 18 -11.07 -3.31 6.75
C ASP A 18 -12.07 -3.05 7.89
N ASN A 19 -13.14 -2.29 7.65
CA ASN A 19 -14.13 -1.98 8.68
C ASN A 19 -15.06 -3.15 9.01
N ILE A 20 -15.26 -4.07 8.07
CA ILE A 20 -16.12 -5.26 8.29
C ILE A 20 -15.38 -6.33 9.11
N PHE A 21 -14.04 -6.36 9.06
CA PHE A 21 -13.23 -7.36 9.77
C PHE A 21 -12.72 -6.92 11.16
N LEU A 22 -12.82 -5.63 11.52
CA LEU A 22 -12.28 -5.08 12.77
C LEU A 22 -13.30 -4.91 13.91
N ASN A 23 -14.60 -5.16 13.69
CA ASN A 23 -15.64 -4.92 14.71
C ASN A 23 -15.84 -6.03 15.75
N ASN A 24 -14.89 -6.95 15.92
CA ASN A 24 -14.94 -7.97 16.98
C ASN A 24 -13.66 -7.98 17.82
N SER A 25 -13.40 -6.92 18.60
CA SER A 25 -12.63 -7.02 19.86
C SER A 25 -12.56 -5.67 20.59
N THR A 26 -13.57 -5.36 21.38
CA THR A 26 -13.42 -4.43 22.52
C THR A 26 -14.25 -4.94 23.68
N HIS A 27 -13.59 -5.53 24.66
CA HIS A 27 -14.08 -5.54 26.02
C HIS A 27 -13.00 -4.95 26.92
N GLU A 28 -13.39 -3.86 27.57
CA GLU A 28 -12.68 -3.07 28.55
C GLU A 28 -12.40 -3.88 29.82
N GLU A 29 -11.32 -3.55 30.52
CA GLU A 29 -11.33 -3.49 31.99
C GLU A 29 -10.29 -2.48 32.49
N ASN A 30 -10.80 -1.48 33.20
CA ASN A 30 -10.08 -0.49 34.01
C ASN A 30 -9.77 -1.08 35.38
N ASP A 31 -8.68 -0.63 36.00
CA ASP A 31 -8.46 -0.41 37.45
C ASP A 31 -6.96 -0.10 37.66
N MET A 32 -6.44 0.67 38.63
CA MET A 32 -6.90 1.70 39.57
C MET A 32 -5.63 2.13 40.36
N SER A 33 -5.44 3.44 40.60
CA SER A 33 -4.62 4.08 41.67
C SER A 33 -3.08 3.86 41.69
N ASP A 34 -2.19 4.75 42.16
CA ASP A 34 -2.26 5.76 43.21
C ASP A 34 -1.33 6.96 42.91
N THR A 35 -1.86 8.16 43.14
CA THR A 35 -1.12 9.41 43.37
C THR A 35 -0.88 9.57 44.88
N ASP A 36 0.37 9.84 45.28
CA ASP A 36 0.74 10.97 46.14
C ASP A 36 1.96 10.71 47.04
N ARG A 37 2.64 11.85 47.33
CA ARG A 37 3.52 12.18 48.46
C ARG A 37 5.01 12.16 48.17
N LEU A 38 5.56 13.35 47.91
CA LEU A 38 6.30 14.14 48.91
C LEU A 38 6.80 15.46 48.32
N SER A 39 6.15 16.55 48.73
CA SER A 39 6.72 17.91 48.77
C SER A 39 7.57 18.03 50.03
N THR A 40 8.75 18.66 49.96
CA THR A 40 9.10 19.96 50.61
C THR A 40 10.64 20.18 50.62
N TYR A 41 11.06 21.44 50.37
CA TYR A 41 12.37 22.09 50.65
C TYR A 41 13.51 22.01 49.60
N CYS A 42 13.68 23.09 48.80
CA CYS A 42 14.84 24.03 48.83
C CYS A 42 14.88 24.93 47.58
N GLY A 43 14.20 26.09 47.61
CA GLY A 43 14.29 27.06 46.52
C GLY A 43 15.66 27.73 46.43
N HIS A 44 16.36 27.54 45.31
CA HIS A 44 16.93 28.60 44.44
C HIS A 44 17.79 28.09 43.27
N GLN A 45 17.77 26.79 42.94
CA GLN A 45 18.31 26.23 41.69
C GLN A 45 17.30 25.36 40.91
N ASP A 46 16.06 25.27 41.37
CA ASP A 46 15.10 24.23 40.96
C ASP A 46 14.22 24.58 39.75
N SER A 47 14.06 25.86 39.39
CA SER A 47 13.18 26.20 38.24
C SER A 47 13.79 25.79 36.91
N ASP A 48 15.10 25.97 36.75
CA ASP A 48 15.81 25.55 35.52
C ASP A 48 15.92 24.03 35.42
N ASN A 49 16.09 23.35 36.54
CA ASN A 49 16.14 21.89 36.57
C ASN A 49 14.76 21.26 36.35
N ASN A 50 13.70 21.80 36.96
CA ASN A 50 12.33 21.34 36.67
C ASN A 50 11.93 21.60 35.23
N THR A 51 12.30 22.75 34.65
CA THR A 51 12.02 23.04 33.23
C THR A 51 12.78 22.08 32.31
N LYS A 52 14.04 21.74 32.62
CA LYS A 52 14.81 20.73 31.90
C LYS A 52 14.21 19.32 32.03
N ILE A 53 13.75 18.95 33.23
CA ILE A 53 13.13 17.64 33.48
C ILE A 53 11.81 17.53 32.70
N SER A 54 10.95 18.56 32.74
CA SER A 54 9.70 18.58 31.95
C SER A 54 9.97 18.54 30.44
N SER A 55 11.00 19.25 29.97
CA SER A 55 11.43 19.18 28.56
C SER A 55 11.90 17.78 28.16
N LEU A 56 12.65 17.08 29.03
CA LEU A 56 13.09 15.72 28.77
C LEU A 56 11.92 14.73 28.75
N ILE A 57 10.96 14.89 29.66
CA ILE A 57 9.75 14.06 29.72
C ILE A 57 8.94 14.22 28.43
N ASN A 58 8.77 15.44 27.95
CA ASN A 58 8.05 15.70 26.69
C ASN A 58 8.78 15.09 25.49
N GLN A 59 10.10 15.24 25.40
CA GLN A 59 10.90 14.61 24.33
C GLN A 59 10.82 13.08 24.37
N HIS A 60 10.80 12.49 25.57
CA HIS A 60 10.65 11.04 25.72
C HIS A 60 9.26 10.56 25.29
N GLN A 61 8.21 11.33 25.64
CA GLN A 61 6.84 11.04 25.24
C GLN A 61 6.67 11.12 23.71
N GLU A 62 7.23 12.13 23.06
CA GLU A 62 7.25 12.27 21.59
C GLU A 62 7.96 11.07 20.92
N MET A 63 9.09 10.64 21.48
CA MET A 63 9.80 9.45 20.99
C MET A 63 8.95 8.18 21.11
N ILE A 64 8.22 8.00 22.21
CA ILE A 64 7.31 6.86 22.39
C ILE A 64 6.17 6.88 21.36
N GLU A 65 5.56 8.04 21.09
CA GLU A 65 4.50 8.17 20.08
C GLU A 65 5.03 7.89 18.67
N LEU A 66 6.23 8.37 18.34
CA LEU A 66 6.92 8.07 17.08
C LEU A 66 7.17 6.57 16.91
N PHE A 67 7.63 5.88 17.96
CA PHE A 67 7.83 4.42 17.91
C PHE A 67 6.51 3.66 17.72
N LYS A 68 5.45 4.05 18.43
CA LYS A 68 4.11 3.44 18.25
C LYS A 68 3.57 3.64 16.84
N ALA A 69 3.70 4.85 16.28
CA ALA A 69 3.26 5.15 14.93
C ALA A 69 4.03 4.36 13.87
N LYS A 70 5.35 4.17 14.06
CA LYS A 70 6.19 3.35 13.19
C LYS A 70 5.73 1.89 13.19
N ASP A 71 5.50 1.30 14.37
CA ASP A 71 5.05 -0.09 14.51
C ASP A 71 3.65 -0.32 13.90
N GLU A 72 2.74 0.64 14.06
CA GLU A 72 1.41 0.56 13.46
C GLU A 72 1.47 0.63 11.93
N GLN A 73 2.32 1.50 11.40
CA GLN A 73 2.54 1.62 9.96
C GLN A 73 3.17 0.34 9.38
N GLU A 74 4.11 -0.28 10.10
CA GLU A 74 4.72 -1.55 9.69
C GLU A 74 3.65 -2.67 9.61
N LYS A 75 2.79 -2.79 10.63
CA LYS A 75 1.68 -3.76 10.63
C LYS A 75 0.75 -3.55 9.44
N LYS A 76 0.38 -2.31 9.13
CA LYS A 76 -0.45 -1.95 7.97
C LYS A 76 0.22 -2.38 6.65
N ASN A 77 1.51 -2.11 6.48
CA ASN A 77 2.27 -2.47 5.29
C ASN A 77 2.37 -4.00 5.08
N GLN A 78 2.65 -4.75 6.15
CA GLN A 78 2.73 -6.21 6.09
C GLN A 78 1.37 -6.84 5.73
N LEU A 79 0.30 -6.32 6.32
CA LEU A 79 -1.06 -6.77 6.08
C LEU A 79 -1.49 -6.53 4.63
N LEU A 80 -1.14 -5.38 4.05
CA LEU A 80 -1.42 -5.06 2.65
C LEU A 80 -0.78 -6.08 1.67
N ASN A 81 0.49 -6.45 1.87
CA ASN A 81 1.17 -7.44 1.02
C ASN A 81 0.48 -8.81 1.06
N LEU A 82 0.19 -9.28 2.28
CA LEU A 82 -0.47 -10.56 2.49
C LEU A 82 -1.84 -10.58 1.81
N ARG A 83 -2.59 -9.49 1.93
CA ARG A 83 -3.89 -9.32 1.29
C ARG A 83 -3.79 -9.34 -0.22
N LEU A 84 -2.89 -8.57 -0.83
CA LEU A 84 -2.72 -8.53 -2.30
C LEU A 84 -2.34 -9.90 -2.88
N LYS A 85 -1.49 -10.66 -2.18
CA LYS A 85 -1.16 -12.03 -2.57
C LYS A 85 -2.37 -12.96 -2.50
N LYS A 86 -3.14 -12.88 -1.39
CA LYS A 86 -4.37 -13.66 -1.21
C LYS A 86 -5.42 -13.30 -2.26
N LEU A 87 -5.68 -12.01 -2.48
CA LEU A 87 -6.63 -11.49 -3.47
C LEU A 87 -6.32 -12.00 -4.88
N SER A 88 -5.05 -12.01 -5.27
CA SER A 88 -4.63 -12.52 -6.58
C SER A 88 -4.82 -14.03 -6.72
N TYR A 89 -4.58 -14.80 -5.65
CA TYR A 89 -4.71 -16.26 -5.68
C TYR A 89 -6.17 -16.72 -5.58
N GLN A 90 -6.94 -16.05 -4.73
CA GLN A 90 -8.32 -16.38 -4.41
C GLN A 90 -9.32 -15.65 -5.32
N TRP A 91 -8.88 -15.15 -6.48
CA TRP A 91 -9.71 -14.31 -7.34
C TRP A 91 -11.03 -15.00 -7.72
N ILE A 92 -10.95 -16.30 -8.05
CA ILE A 92 -12.10 -17.11 -8.46
C ILE A 92 -13.02 -17.38 -7.26
N GLU A 93 -12.44 -17.72 -6.12
CA GLU A 93 -13.16 -18.00 -4.87
C GLU A 93 -13.88 -16.75 -4.36
N LEU A 94 -13.24 -15.58 -4.46
CA LEU A 94 -13.83 -14.29 -4.10
C LEU A 94 -14.97 -13.92 -5.04
N LYS A 95 -14.78 -14.11 -6.35
CA LYS A 95 -15.85 -13.95 -7.36
C LYS A 95 -17.06 -14.81 -7.01
N LEU A 96 -16.85 -16.09 -6.68
CA LEU A 96 -17.92 -17.01 -6.29
C LEU A 96 -18.56 -16.58 -4.95
N TYR A 97 -17.76 -16.21 -3.95
CA TYR A 97 -18.24 -15.76 -2.66
C TYR A 97 -19.17 -14.55 -2.79
N PHE A 98 -18.74 -13.51 -3.52
CA PHE A 98 -19.56 -12.33 -3.75
C PHE A 98 -20.79 -12.61 -4.61
N GLN A 99 -20.71 -13.59 -5.53
CA GLN A 99 -21.89 -14.07 -6.25
C GLN A 99 -22.95 -14.65 -5.31
N LEU A 100 -22.55 -15.48 -4.35
CA LEU A 100 -23.47 -16.08 -3.39
C LEU A 100 -24.01 -15.06 -2.41
N ALA A 101 -23.15 -14.16 -1.91
CA ALA A 101 -23.55 -13.11 -0.98
C ALA A 101 -24.55 -12.13 -1.63
N ARG A 102 -24.33 -11.71 -2.88
CA ARG A 102 -25.29 -10.82 -3.57
C ARG A 102 -26.65 -11.48 -3.81
N THR A 103 -26.70 -12.79 -4.07
CA THR A 103 -27.97 -13.49 -4.32
C THR A 103 -28.72 -13.82 -3.03
N ASN A 104 -28.00 -14.22 -1.98
CA ASN A 104 -28.61 -14.73 -0.75
C ASN A 104 -28.92 -13.61 0.25
N GLU A 105 -28.00 -12.65 0.39
CA GLU A 105 -28.09 -11.58 1.40
C GLU A 105 -28.57 -10.26 0.80
N LYS A 106 -28.69 -10.17 -0.54
CA LYS A 106 -29.02 -8.93 -1.29
C LYS A 106 -28.10 -7.76 -0.90
N CYS A 107 -26.85 -8.07 -0.58
CA CYS A 107 -25.86 -7.09 -0.16
C CYS A 107 -25.35 -6.30 -1.38
N PHE A 108 -25.61 -4.99 -1.39
CA PHE A 108 -25.14 -4.08 -2.44
C PHE A 108 -23.61 -4.08 -2.56
N THR A 109 -22.89 -4.11 -1.43
CA THR A 109 -21.43 -4.19 -1.45
C THR A 109 -20.95 -5.47 -2.14
N ALA A 110 -21.62 -6.60 -1.90
CA ALA A 110 -21.30 -7.85 -2.58
C ALA A 110 -21.59 -7.78 -4.09
N GLU A 111 -22.61 -7.05 -4.52
CA GLU A 111 -22.90 -6.81 -5.93
C GLU A 111 -21.77 -6.00 -6.61
N VAL A 112 -21.38 -4.86 -6.01
CA VAL A 112 -20.27 -4.04 -6.52
C VAL A 112 -18.97 -4.83 -6.59
N LEU A 113 -18.66 -5.61 -5.56
CA LEU A 113 -17.46 -6.43 -5.53
C LEU A 113 -17.54 -7.55 -6.58
N TYR A 114 -18.67 -8.24 -6.70
CA TYR A 114 -18.86 -9.26 -7.73
C TYR A 114 -18.62 -8.70 -9.13
N ASP A 115 -19.16 -7.53 -9.45
CA ASP A 115 -18.95 -6.86 -10.74
C ASP A 115 -17.47 -6.52 -10.98
N MET A 116 -16.77 -6.07 -9.93
CA MET A 116 -15.33 -5.82 -9.98
C MET A 116 -14.52 -7.10 -10.29
N TYR A 117 -14.83 -8.23 -9.65
CA TYR A 117 -14.16 -9.52 -9.87
C TYR A 117 -14.58 -10.20 -11.19
N CYS A 118 -15.77 -9.88 -11.72
CA CYS A 118 -16.20 -10.31 -13.05
C CYS A 118 -15.44 -9.61 -14.17
N ASN A 119 -14.92 -8.41 -13.93
CA ASN A 119 -14.14 -7.69 -14.92
C ASN A 119 -12.70 -8.22 -15.00
N GLU A 120 -12.43 -9.04 -16.01
CA GLU A 120 -11.11 -9.63 -16.24
C GLU A 120 -10.00 -8.60 -16.56
N GLN A 121 -10.36 -7.37 -16.97
CA GLN A 121 -9.38 -6.28 -17.13
C GLN A 121 -8.83 -5.82 -15.76
N ASN A 122 -9.64 -5.89 -14.71
CA ASN A 122 -9.18 -5.62 -13.35
C ASN A 122 -8.16 -6.69 -12.92
N LEU A 123 -8.43 -7.97 -13.24
CA LEU A 123 -7.47 -9.04 -12.98
C LEU A 123 -6.15 -8.80 -13.72
N ALA A 124 -6.20 -8.43 -15.00
CA ALA A 124 -5.00 -8.08 -15.77
C ALA A 124 -4.20 -6.98 -15.05
N PHE A 125 -4.85 -5.89 -14.66
CA PHE A 125 -4.21 -4.80 -13.92
C PHE A 125 -3.60 -5.27 -12.58
N PHE A 126 -4.29 -6.12 -11.83
CA PHE A 126 -3.74 -6.71 -10.59
C PHE A 126 -2.50 -7.58 -10.85
N LEU A 127 -2.45 -8.33 -11.96
CA LEU A 127 -1.29 -9.13 -12.34
C LEU A 127 -0.05 -8.25 -12.63
N PHE A 128 -0.25 -7.04 -13.14
CA PHE A 128 0.81 -6.03 -13.26
C PHE A 128 1.18 -5.42 -11.91
N LEU A 129 0.20 -5.00 -11.12
CA LEU A 129 0.42 -4.25 -9.89
C LEU A 129 1.12 -5.09 -8.80
N ARG A 130 0.81 -6.38 -8.74
CA ARG A 130 1.34 -7.31 -7.72
C ARG A 130 2.88 -7.33 -7.65
N PRO A 131 3.64 -7.59 -8.73
CA PRO A 131 5.11 -7.58 -8.67
C PRO A 131 5.67 -6.19 -8.34
N VAL A 132 5.07 -5.11 -8.87
CA VAL A 132 5.47 -3.72 -8.57
C VAL A 132 5.38 -3.44 -7.07
N LEU A 133 4.23 -3.74 -6.46
CA LEU A 133 4.05 -3.55 -5.02
C LEU A 133 4.97 -4.44 -4.20
N GLY A 134 5.25 -5.67 -4.67
CA GLY A 134 6.22 -6.56 -4.03
C GLY A 134 7.63 -5.95 -3.96
N ASP A 135 8.08 -5.33 -5.06
CA ASP A 135 9.38 -4.67 -5.14
C ASP A 135 9.46 -3.41 -4.27
N VAL A 136 8.43 -2.57 -4.31
CA VAL A 136 8.33 -1.36 -3.47
C VAL A 136 8.35 -1.75 -1.99
N GLN A 137 7.56 -2.74 -1.59
CA GLN A 137 7.50 -3.20 -0.21
C GLN A 137 8.81 -3.84 0.25
N ARG A 138 9.52 -4.56 -0.63
CA ARG A 138 10.86 -5.08 -0.30
C ARG A 138 11.78 -3.93 0.09
N VAL A 139 11.83 -2.87 -0.72
CA VAL A 139 12.68 -1.70 -0.44
C VAL A 139 12.22 -0.96 0.81
N ASN A 140 10.91 -0.77 1.02
CA ASN A 140 10.40 -0.16 2.27
C ASN A 140 10.86 -0.92 3.51
N LYS A 141 10.84 -2.26 3.50
CA LYS A 141 11.35 -3.07 4.62
C LYS A 141 12.86 -2.87 4.87
N LEU A 142 13.62 -2.57 3.83
CA LEU A 142 15.04 -2.24 3.98
C LEU A 142 15.20 -0.90 4.72
N PHE A 143 14.41 0.11 4.37
CA PHE A 143 14.37 1.40 5.09
C PHE A 143 13.95 1.25 6.56
N GLU A 144 13.08 0.28 6.86
CA GLU A 144 12.58 0.04 8.22
C GLU A 144 13.59 -0.72 9.10
N SER A 145 14.60 -1.37 8.51
CA SER A 145 15.52 -2.26 9.23
C SER A 145 16.58 -1.51 10.05
N ASN A 146 16.90 -2.05 11.23
CA ASN A 146 17.72 -1.35 12.22
C ASN A 146 19.23 -1.32 11.91
N ASN A 147 19.73 -2.18 11.02
CA ASN A 147 21.17 -2.38 10.79
C ASN A 147 21.54 -2.37 9.30
N ILE A 148 21.00 -1.43 8.54
CA ILE A 148 21.25 -1.39 7.09
C ILE A 148 22.39 -0.45 6.70
N ASP A 149 23.21 -0.90 5.77
CA ASP A 149 24.20 -0.07 5.09
C ASP A 149 23.47 0.97 4.22
N GLN A 150 23.67 2.25 4.56
CA GLN A 150 23.06 3.38 3.86
C GLN A 150 23.42 3.42 2.37
N THR A 151 24.63 3.00 2.01
CA THR A 151 25.07 2.96 0.60
C THR A 151 24.30 1.90 -0.17
N LYS A 152 24.15 0.72 0.44
CA LYS A 152 23.36 -0.37 -0.12
C LYS A 152 21.89 0.03 -0.29
N LEU A 153 21.32 0.74 0.70
CA LEU A 153 19.95 1.22 0.64
C LEU A 153 19.70 2.18 -0.54
N VAL A 154 20.63 3.10 -0.79
CA VAL A 154 20.58 4.00 -1.95
C VAL A 154 20.66 3.20 -3.27
N ILE A 155 21.52 2.18 -3.32
CA ILE A 155 21.63 1.29 -4.49
C ILE A 155 20.32 0.52 -4.72
N ASP A 156 19.72 -0.02 -3.66
CA ASP A 156 18.46 -0.78 -3.73
C ASP A 156 17.29 0.12 -4.17
N LEU A 157 17.21 1.34 -3.64
CA LEU A 157 16.23 2.34 -4.08
C LEU A 157 16.45 2.73 -5.55
N SER A 158 17.68 3.05 -5.94
CA SER A 158 18.02 3.38 -7.33
C SER A 158 17.65 2.23 -8.28
N THR A 159 17.90 0.99 -7.86
CA THR A 159 17.56 -0.21 -8.62
C THR A 159 16.05 -0.35 -8.80
N LEU A 160 15.25 -0.10 -7.75
CA LEU A 160 13.79 -0.06 -7.84
C LEU A 160 13.31 1.00 -8.83
N VAL A 161 13.81 2.23 -8.75
CA VAL A 161 13.38 3.29 -9.68
C VAL A 161 13.76 2.93 -11.12
N VAL A 162 14.95 2.39 -11.35
CA VAL A 162 15.38 1.92 -12.68
C VAL A 162 14.50 0.77 -13.18
N SER A 163 14.15 -0.21 -12.34
CA SER A 163 13.31 -1.35 -12.76
C SER A 163 11.91 -0.89 -13.14
N LEU A 164 11.30 -0.01 -12.34
CA LEU A 164 9.99 0.57 -12.65
C LEU A 164 10.01 1.42 -13.91
N SER A 165 11.08 2.21 -14.10
CA SER A 165 11.22 3.06 -15.29
C SER A 165 11.30 2.24 -16.57
N LYS A 166 12.02 1.10 -16.55
CA LYS A 166 12.13 0.18 -17.69
C LYS A 166 10.78 -0.39 -18.15
N LEU A 167 9.74 -0.37 -17.32
CA LEU A 167 8.40 -0.79 -17.72
C LEU A 167 7.73 0.23 -18.65
N ILE A 168 8.06 1.51 -18.50
CA ILE A 168 7.34 2.63 -19.15
C ILE A 168 8.18 3.41 -20.16
N VAL A 169 9.51 3.34 -20.11
CA VAL A 169 10.40 4.05 -21.05
C VAL A 169 10.84 3.15 -22.21
N LEU A 170 11.29 3.77 -23.31
CA LEU A 170 11.88 3.06 -24.44
C LEU A 170 13.11 2.24 -23.99
N PRO A 171 13.28 0.99 -24.44
CA PRO A 171 14.44 0.15 -24.09
C PRO A 171 15.80 0.77 -24.46
N SER A 172 15.82 1.63 -25.49
CA SER A 172 16.99 2.37 -25.93
C SER A 172 17.33 3.58 -25.04
N PHE A 173 16.42 3.99 -24.16
CA PHE A 173 16.65 5.11 -23.25
C PHE A 173 17.32 4.64 -21.96
N HIS A 174 18.53 5.13 -21.72
CA HIS A 174 19.26 4.87 -20.48
C HIS A 174 18.75 5.77 -19.35
N PHE A 175 17.74 5.29 -18.64
CA PHE A 175 17.17 5.97 -17.49
C PHE A 175 18.18 6.05 -16.32
N LYS A 176 18.40 7.26 -15.80
CA LYS A 176 19.19 7.55 -14.60
C LYS A 176 18.29 8.31 -13.61
N PRO A 177 17.96 7.72 -12.45
CA PRO A 177 17.00 8.28 -11.49
C PRO A 177 17.26 9.71 -11.04
N VAL A 178 18.54 10.10 -10.93
CA VAL A 178 18.94 11.37 -10.30
C VAL A 178 19.16 12.50 -11.31
N THR A 179 19.53 12.18 -12.55
CA THR A 179 20.01 13.16 -13.54
C THR A 179 19.06 13.41 -14.69
N ASN A 180 18.03 12.57 -14.87
CA ASN A 180 17.18 12.62 -16.06
C ASN A 180 15.89 13.41 -15.78
N GLY A 181 15.92 14.73 -16.00
CA GLY A 181 14.74 15.60 -15.85
C GLY A 181 13.67 15.46 -16.95
N HIS A 182 13.97 14.79 -18.07
CA HIS A 182 13.11 14.76 -19.27
C HIS A 182 12.72 13.34 -19.76
N PHE A 183 12.68 12.34 -18.88
CA PHE A 183 12.33 10.96 -19.28
C PHE A 183 10.92 10.83 -19.90
N ILE A 184 10.02 11.79 -19.63
CA ILE A 184 8.66 11.83 -20.19
C ILE A 184 8.68 11.84 -21.73
N ASN A 185 9.70 12.43 -22.35
CA ASN A 185 9.87 12.44 -23.81
C ASN A 185 10.31 11.09 -24.38
N HIS A 186 10.60 10.12 -23.51
CA HIS A 186 11.08 8.79 -23.86
C HIS A 186 10.15 7.69 -23.37
N LEU A 187 8.88 8.01 -23.08
CA LEU A 187 7.87 7.02 -22.75
C LEU A 187 7.61 6.10 -23.95
N HIS A 188 7.50 4.80 -23.68
CA HIS A 188 7.15 3.81 -24.69
C HIS A 188 5.65 3.96 -25.04
N PRO A 189 5.26 4.06 -26.32
CA PRO A 189 3.87 4.29 -26.71
C PRO A 189 2.94 3.11 -26.40
N MET A 190 3.50 1.91 -26.20
CA MET A 190 2.77 0.71 -25.79
C MET A 190 3.62 -0.11 -24.80
N PRO A 191 3.73 0.34 -23.53
CA PRO A 191 4.67 -0.24 -22.56
C PRO A 191 4.34 -1.71 -22.29
N VAL A 192 5.37 -2.53 -22.11
CA VAL A 192 5.23 -3.95 -21.75
C VAL A 192 5.20 -4.08 -20.23
N LEU A 193 4.03 -4.34 -19.67
CA LEU A 193 3.76 -4.25 -18.22
C LEU A 193 4.02 -5.57 -17.48
N GLY A 194 4.79 -6.48 -18.09
CA GLY A 194 5.21 -7.74 -17.50
C GLY A 194 4.46 -8.96 -18.03
N TYR A 195 5.10 -10.12 -17.90
CA TYR A 195 4.67 -11.37 -18.54
C TYR A 195 3.24 -11.78 -18.23
N SER A 196 2.84 -11.81 -16.95
CA SER A 196 1.48 -12.22 -16.55
C SER A 196 0.40 -11.26 -17.06
N PHE A 197 0.70 -9.96 -17.08
CA PHE A 197 -0.20 -8.96 -17.66
C PHE A 197 -0.37 -9.17 -19.17
N GLU A 198 0.74 -9.28 -19.91
CA GLU A 198 0.68 -9.43 -21.37
C GLU A 198 0.00 -10.73 -21.82
N ASN A 199 0.22 -11.82 -21.09
CA ASN A 199 -0.47 -13.08 -21.33
C ASN A 199 -1.98 -12.94 -21.13
N LYS A 200 -2.40 -12.31 -20.03
CA LYS A 200 -3.82 -12.08 -19.77
C LYS A 200 -4.44 -11.15 -20.81
N MET A 201 -3.73 -10.11 -21.24
CA MET A 201 -4.19 -9.24 -22.32
C MET A 201 -4.35 -9.98 -23.63
N THR A 202 -3.43 -10.88 -23.97
CA THR A 202 -3.51 -11.72 -25.17
C THR A 202 -4.71 -12.67 -25.10
N GLU A 203 -4.93 -13.32 -23.94
CA GLU A 203 -6.12 -14.14 -23.69
C GLU A 203 -7.42 -13.35 -23.91
N LEU A 204 -7.50 -12.12 -23.37
CA LEU A 204 -8.67 -11.25 -23.49
C LEU A 204 -8.91 -10.71 -24.91
N LYS A 205 -7.86 -10.57 -25.72
CA LYS A 205 -8.00 -10.27 -27.15
C LYS A 205 -8.55 -11.47 -27.91
N ASN A 206 -7.98 -12.64 -27.65
CA ASN A 206 -8.33 -13.88 -28.35
C ASN A 206 -9.78 -14.31 -28.07
N ASN A 207 -10.28 -14.06 -26.86
CA ASN A 207 -11.66 -14.37 -26.49
C ASN A 207 -12.67 -13.25 -26.84
N GLY A 208 -12.22 -12.15 -27.45
CA GLY A 208 -13.07 -11.03 -27.88
C GLY A 208 -13.59 -10.13 -26.74
N THR A 209 -13.13 -10.32 -25.51
CA THR A 209 -13.60 -9.54 -24.33
C THR A 209 -12.93 -8.17 -24.24
N LEU A 210 -11.78 -7.98 -24.89
CA LEU A 210 -11.03 -6.73 -24.87
C LEU A 210 -11.01 -6.05 -26.25
N LYS A 211 -11.56 -4.83 -26.32
CA LYS A 211 -11.47 -3.97 -27.51
C LYS A 211 -10.18 -3.16 -27.48
N ALA A 212 -9.70 -2.72 -28.64
CA ALA A 212 -8.47 -1.93 -28.76
C ALA A 212 -8.49 -0.64 -27.92
N ASN A 213 -9.64 0.03 -27.82
CA ASN A 213 -9.79 1.23 -26.99
C ASN A 213 -9.67 0.93 -25.49
N ASP A 214 -10.18 -0.23 -25.04
CA ASP A 214 -10.14 -0.62 -23.63
C ASP A 214 -8.72 -0.99 -23.21
N GLU A 215 -7.95 -1.62 -24.10
CA GLU A 215 -6.52 -1.87 -23.86
C GLU A 215 -5.75 -0.58 -23.66
N LYS A 216 -5.96 0.41 -24.54
CA LYS A 216 -5.30 1.70 -24.43
C LYS A 216 -5.62 2.36 -23.08
N VAL A 217 -6.89 2.38 -22.70
CA VAL A 217 -7.32 2.90 -21.39
C VAL A 217 -6.66 2.15 -20.25
N LEU A 218 -6.47 0.83 -20.34
CA LEU A 218 -5.82 0.05 -19.29
C LEU A 218 -4.34 0.36 -19.14
N ARG A 219 -3.62 0.60 -20.25
CA ARG A 219 -2.19 0.93 -20.26
C ARG A 219 -1.91 2.39 -19.90
N ASP A 220 -2.87 3.29 -20.11
CA ASP A 220 -2.77 4.72 -19.77
C ASP A 220 -3.08 5.01 -18.28
N ARG A 221 -3.52 4.01 -17.50
CA ARG A 221 -3.80 4.14 -16.04
C ARG A 221 -2.53 4.18 -15.21
#